data_AF-A0A3C0T2G1-F1
#
_entry.id   AF-A0A3C0T2G1-F1
#
_cell.length_a   1.000
_cell.length_b   1.000
_cell.length_c   1.000
_cell.angle_alpha   90.00
_cell.angle_beta   90.00
_cell.angle_gamma   90.00
#
_symmetry.space_group_name_H-M   'P 1'
#
loop_
_entity.id
_entity.type
_entity.pdbx_description
1 polymer ?
#
loop_
_entity_poly.entity_id
_entity_poly.type
_entity_poly.pdbx_seq_one_letter_code
_entity_poly.pdbx_strand_id
1 'polypeptide(L)'
;MKKILYFVLILILITGTISVFAATPEEEVFNQLVNTLVGTMEADFSLLLDGLGQDIDPILMQNAMVGQNVGMAELGSEKFDNFYFSILPTISITAANGIFSFTDTQAYEDSLVLKGMLDSFLFNEPDGLLSGLSNNSDIGDILINKVTPIPAFKMNAGFRLPADLEVLLHGMWIPDFLASVIPEDALGEIPAPTFTYLNIGAEVRYVLLRDGDKTPGMSIGLAGAYNHLLLEMNVGSLLGDALGGAVGTVPDGMTNPFLDAGMKLESNTIVFGINTALSKKLAFFYPFIKIGAWYGISEFGGEVVLTETATIEGGDGHNGLDLLASTGFDLMLGPFGSNVTIDYNLGTGIWGLNLGSRLQF
;
A
#
# COMPACT_ATOMS: atom_id res chain seq x y z
N MET A 1 25.87 7.30 23.45
CA MET A 1 25.61 5.85 23.59
C MET A 1 25.70 5.10 22.26
N LYS A 2 25.06 5.54 21.16
CA LYS A 2 25.13 4.88 19.83
C LYS A 2 26.57 4.63 19.30
N LYS A 3 27.51 5.57 19.48
CA LYS A 3 28.93 5.40 19.09
C LYS A 3 29.71 4.35 19.90
N ILE A 4 29.29 4.08 21.14
CA ILE A 4 29.92 3.07 22.01
C ILE A 4 29.43 1.67 21.61
N LEU A 5 28.17 1.55 21.17
CA LEU A 5 27.62 0.28 20.68
C LEU A 5 28.21 -0.13 19.32
N TYR A 6 28.40 0.83 18.40
CA TYR A 6 29.16 0.60 17.14
C TYR A 6 30.59 0.13 17.41
N PHE A 7 31.24 0.74 18.40
CA PHE A 7 32.58 0.33 18.82
C PHE A 7 32.56 -1.07 19.43
N VAL A 8 31.52 -1.45 20.18
CA VAL A 8 31.37 -2.79 20.76
C VAL A 8 31.05 -3.84 19.70
N LEU A 9 30.26 -3.53 18.67
CA LEU A 9 29.99 -4.47 17.57
C LEU A 9 31.23 -4.69 16.70
N ILE A 10 31.97 -3.61 16.39
CA ILE A 10 33.29 -3.67 15.76
C ILE A 10 34.28 -4.42 16.66
N LEU A 11 34.25 -4.21 17.98
CA LEU A 11 35.13 -4.92 18.92
C LEU A 11 34.75 -6.39 19.06
N ILE A 12 33.47 -6.78 18.98
CA ILE A 12 33.01 -8.19 18.97
C ILE A 12 33.38 -8.85 17.64
N LEU A 13 33.27 -8.13 16.51
CA LEU A 13 33.77 -8.56 15.20
C LEU A 13 35.29 -8.75 15.22
N ILE A 14 36.04 -7.86 15.86
CA ILE A 14 37.51 -7.92 16.00
C ILE A 14 37.95 -8.97 17.02
N THR A 15 37.25 -9.12 18.14
CA THR A 15 37.65 -10.08 19.20
C THR A 15 37.17 -11.49 18.93
N GLY A 16 36.03 -11.66 18.25
CA GLY A 16 35.57 -12.94 17.72
C GLY A 16 36.47 -13.46 16.60
N THR A 17 36.97 -12.58 15.72
CA THR A 17 38.00 -12.93 14.73
C THR A 17 39.30 -13.36 15.40
N ILE A 18 39.76 -12.67 16.47
CA ILE A 18 41.01 -13.01 17.20
C ILE A 18 41.05 -14.45 17.73
N SER A 19 39.93 -15.05 18.14
CA SER A 19 39.90 -16.45 18.62
C SER A 19 39.87 -17.52 17.53
N VAL A 20 39.68 -17.17 16.26
CA VAL A 20 39.64 -18.09 15.10
C VAL A 20 40.95 -18.07 14.29
N PHE A 21 41.92 -17.21 14.64
CA PHE A 21 43.22 -17.07 13.96
C PHE A 21 44.22 -18.24 14.11
N ALA A 22 43.74 -19.45 14.39
CA ALA A 22 44.56 -20.64 14.35
C ALA A 22 44.10 -21.55 13.19
N ALA A 23 44.51 -21.17 11.97
CA ALA A 23 44.62 -22.02 10.77
C ALA A 23 43.46 -22.11 9.74
N THR A 24 42.65 -21.07 9.54
CA THR A 24 41.75 -20.97 8.37
C THR A 24 42.31 -20.00 7.30
N PRO A 25 42.25 -20.33 6.00
CA PRO A 25 42.63 -19.41 4.91
C PRO A 25 41.83 -18.10 4.97
N GLU A 26 42.45 -16.98 4.61
CA GLU A 26 41.81 -15.64 4.63
C GLU A 26 40.50 -15.59 3.81
N GLU A 27 40.43 -16.38 2.73
CA GLU A 27 39.23 -16.55 1.90
C GLU A 27 38.08 -17.24 2.65
N GLU A 28 38.36 -18.22 3.51
CA GLU A 28 37.34 -18.93 4.28
C GLU A 28 36.73 -18.04 5.36
N VAL A 29 37.55 -17.19 6.00
CA VAL A 29 37.09 -16.21 7.00
C VAL A 29 36.26 -15.11 6.34
N PHE A 30 36.69 -14.62 5.18
CA PHE A 30 35.93 -13.65 4.40
C PHE A 30 34.56 -14.21 3.99
N ASN A 31 34.52 -15.43 3.45
CA ASN A 31 33.27 -16.08 3.04
C ASN A 31 32.33 -16.32 4.23
N GLN A 32 32.85 -16.72 5.40
CA GLN A 32 32.04 -16.87 6.62
C GLN A 32 31.44 -15.53 7.11
N LEU A 33 32.22 -14.45 7.04
CA LEU A 33 31.76 -13.11 7.40
C LEU A 33 30.66 -12.62 6.45
N VAL A 34 30.87 -12.77 5.14
CA VAL A 34 29.89 -12.41 4.11
C VAL A 34 28.60 -13.21 4.29
N ASN A 35 28.69 -14.54 4.47
CA ASN A 35 27.51 -15.38 4.68
C ASN A 35 26.73 -15.00 5.95
N THR A 36 27.43 -14.64 7.03
CA THR A 36 26.77 -14.20 8.28
C THR A 36 26.08 -12.85 8.11
N LEU A 37 26.72 -11.91 7.39
CA LEU A 37 26.16 -10.61 7.09
C LEU A 37 24.93 -10.74 6.19
N VAL A 38 25.04 -11.48 5.08
CA VAL A 38 23.95 -11.80 4.15
C VAL A 38 22.76 -12.39 4.91
N GLY A 39 22.98 -13.45 5.71
CA GLY A 39 21.89 -14.10 6.45
C GLY A 39 21.21 -13.18 7.46
N THR A 40 21.94 -12.24 8.07
CA THR A 40 21.36 -11.23 8.97
C THR A 40 20.53 -10.22 8.19
N MET A 41 21.03 -9.77 7.03
CA MET A 41 20.33 -8.82 6.16
C MET A 41 19.06 -9.42 5.54
N GLU A 42 19.11 -10.68 5.10
CA GLU A 42 17.93 -11.40 4.60
C GLU A 42 16.85 -11.51 5.69
N ALA A 43 17.24 -11.83 6.93
CA ALA A 43 16.30 -11.87 8.05
C ALA A 43 15.68 -10.49 8.35
N ASP A 44 16.50 -9.44 8.36
CA ASP A 44 16.04 -8.08 8.61
C ASP A 44 15.12 -7.54 7.49
N PHE A 45 15.47 -7.78 6.22
CA PHE A 45 14.62 -7.42 5.09
C PHE A 45 13.34 -8.25 5.05
N SER A 46 13.41 -9.52 5.43
CA SER A 46 12.22 -10.37 5.57
C SER A 46 11.23 -9.77 6.58
N LEU A 47 11.71 -9.37 7.76
CA LEU A 47 10.89 -8.72 8.78
C LEU A 47 10.32 -7.37 8.29
N LEU A 48 11.10 -6.60 7.53
CA LEU A 48 10.61 -5.37 6.91
C LEU A 48 9.47 -5.67 5.93
N LEU A 49 9.65 -6.64 5.03
CA LEU A 49 8.64 -6.98 4.03
C LEU A 49 7.37 -7.52 4.70
N ASP A 50 7.50 -8.41 5.70
CA ASP A 50 6.36 -8.92 6.46
C ASP A 50 5.61 -7.79 7.19
N GLY A 51 6.34 -6.88 7.86
CA GLY A 51 5.74 -5.70 8.49
C GLY A 51 5.01 -4.80 7.49
N LEU A 52 5.63 -4.52 6.33
CA LEU A 52 5.01 -3.76 5.25
C LEU A 52 3.75 -4.45 4.71
N GLY A 53 3.79 -5.77 4.53
CA GLY A 53 2.65 -6.56 4.10
C GLY A 53 1.47 -6.45 5.06
N GLN A 54 1.74 -6.64 6.35
CA GLN A 54 0.74 -6.55 7.42
C GLN A 54 0.11 -5.15 7.53
N ASP A 55 0.87 -4.09 7.29
CA ASP A 55 0.38 -2.71 7.35
C ASP A 55 -0.36 -2.30 6.06
N ILE A 56 0.11 -2.72 4.89
CA ILE A 56 -0.46 -2.35 3.59
C ILE A 56 -1.77 -3.10 3.33
N ASP A 57 -1.86 -4.36 3.71
CA ASP A 57 -2.99 -5.21 3.33
C ASP A 57 -4.36 -4.71 3.84
N PRO A 58 -4.53 -4.27 5.11
CA PRO A 58 -5.77 -3.63 5.56
C PRO A 58 -6.14 -2.39 4.76
N ILE A 59 -5.14 -1.65 4.24
CA ILE A 59 -5.34 -0.46 3.41
C ILE A 59 -5.79 -0.87 2.01
N LEU A 60 -5.19 -1.92 1.44
CA LEU A 60 -5.62 -2.48 0.16
C LEU A 60 -7.04 -3.03 0.25
N MET A 61 -7.36 -3.75 1.32
CA MET A 61 -8.71 -4.22 1.64
C MET A 61 -9.68 -3.04 1.70
N GLN A 62 -9.38 -1.98 2.43
CA GLN A 62 -10.24 -0.80 2.47
C GLN A 62 -10.36 -0.15 1.10
N ASN A 63 -9.26 0.02 0.35
CA ASN A 63 -9.30 0.52 -1.01
C ASN A 63 -10.12 -0.36 -1.95
N ALA A 64 -10.24 -1.66 -1.68
CA ALA A 64 -11.11 -2.58 -2.42
C ALA A 64 -12.59 -2.26 -2.19
N MET A 65 -12.95 -1.99 -0.93
CA MET A 65 -14.32 -1.75 -0.49
C MET A 65 -14.79 -0.32 -0.83
N VAL A 66 -13.86 0.63 -0.76
CA VAL A 66 -14.07 2.04 -1.05
C VAL A 66 -14.03 2.25 -2.57
N GLY A 67 -14.87 3.13 -3.11
CA GLY A 67 -14.84 3.47 -4.55
C GLY A 67 -16.07 3.06 -5.35
N GLN A 68 -17.12 2.56 -4.70
CA GLN A 68 -18.47 2.54 -5.28
C GLN A 68 -19.04 3.95 -5.26
N ASN A 69 -18.56 4.79 -6.18
CA ASN A 69 -18.73 6.26 -6.24
C ASN A 69 -20.15 6.75 -6.56
N VAL A 70 -21.14 5.88 -6.40
CA VAL A 70 -22.55 6.26 -6.45
C VAL A 70 -23.07 6.29 -5.03
N GLY A 71 -23.02 7.47 -4.40
CA GLY A 71 -23.57 7.69 -3.08
C GLY A 71 -25.06 7.39 -3.00
N MET A 72 -25.80 7.76 -4.04
CA MET A 72 -27.24 7.51 -4.17
C MET A 72 -27.58 6.02 -4.05
N ALA A 73 -28.70 5.73 -3.37
CA ALA A 73 -29.25 4.39 -3.22
C ALA A 73 -29.80 3.81 -4.54
N GLU A 74 -30.15 4.66 -5.51
CA GLU A 74 -30.56 4.26 -6.86
C GLU A 74 -29.88 5.13 -7.92
N LEU A 75 -29.66 4.56 -9.11
CA LEU A 75 -29.11 5.26 -10.27
C LEU A 75 -30.18 6.15 -10.93
N GLY A 76 -30.21 7.43 -10.56
CA GLY A 76 -31.00 8.42 -11.28
C GLY A 76 -32.47 8.39 -10.91
N SER A 77 -33.13 9.51 -11.17
CA SER A 77 -34.50 9.79 -10.71
C SER A 77 -35.54 9.74 -11.82
N GLU A 78 -35.14 9.66 -13.09
CA GLU A 78 -36.06 9.74 -14.22
C GLU A 78 -35.97 8.52 -15.17
N LYS A 79 -37.02 8.34 -15.99
CA LYS A 79 -37.23 7.17 -16.87
C LYS A 79 -36.14 6.93 -17.92
N PHE A 80 -35.19 7.84 -18.08
CA PHE A 80 -34.14 7.76 -19.09
C PHE A 80 -32.75 7.47 -18.51
N ASP A 81 -32.56 7.55 -17.18
CA ASP A 81 -31.26 7.38 -16.49
C ASP A 81 -30.86 5.89 -16.35
N ASN A 82 -30.84 5.13 -17.43
CA ASN A 82 -30.51 3.70 -17.38
C ASN A 82 -29.00 3.42 -17.38
N PHE A 83 -28.19 4.44 -17.64
CA PHE A 83 -26.75 4.29 -17.79
C PHE A 83 -26.02 5.42 -17.06
N TYR A 84 -24.93 5.09 -16.36
CA TYR A 84 -23.98 6.10 -15.91
C TYR A 84 -22.56 5.68 -16.26
N PHE A 85 -21.73 6.69 -16.50
CA PHE A 85 -20.32 6.51 -16.73
C PHE A 85 -19.55 7.67 -16.10
N SER A 86 -18.53 7.34 -15.32
CA SER A 86 -17.61 8.31 -14.73
C SER A 86 -16.63 8.77 -15.80
N ILE A 87 -16.88 9.92 -16.42
CA ILE A 87 -15.96 10.48 -17.44
C ILE A 87 -14.63 10.94 -16.82
N LEU A 88 -14.65 11.33 -15.55
CA LEU A 88 -13.45 11.64 -14.79
C LEU A 88 -13.21 10.53 -13.76
N PRO A 89 -11.97 10.05 -13.59
CA PRO A 89 -11.65 9.13 -12.51
C PRO A 89 -11.96 9.81 -11.17
N THR A 90 -12.57 9.06 -10.27
CA THR A 90 -12.70 9.46 -8.88
C THR A 90 -11.34 9.44 -8.23
N ILE A 91 -10.99 10.54 -7.59
CA ILE A 91 -9.81 10.64 -6.75
C ILE A 91 -10.21 10.15 -5.36
N SER A 92 -9.63 9.05 -4.95
CA SER A 92 -9.83 8.42 -3.64
C SER A 92 -8.56 8.65 -2.84
N ILE A 93 -8.67 9.15 -1.63
CA ILE A 93 -7.55 9.28 -0.69
C ILE A 93 -7.90 8.39 0.50
N THR A 94 -7.15 7.31 0.68
CA THR A 94 -7.32 6.42 1.83
C THR A 94 -6.18 6.67 2.80
N ALA A 95 -6.52 6.88 4.07
CA ALA A 95 -5.61 7.27 5.12
C ALA A 95 -5.72 6.26 6.28
N ALA A 96 -4.64 5.55 6.55
CA ALA A 96 -4.50 4.59 7.64
C ALA A 96 -3.40 5.03 8.60
N ASN A 97 -3.38 4.54 9.84
CA ASN A 97 -2.27 4.81 10.76
C ASN A 97 -0.96 4.27 10.15
N GLY A 98 -0.16 5.12 9.49
CA GLY A 98 1.24 4.92 9.02
C GLY A 98 1.59 3.58 8.32
N ILE A 99 2.19 3.62 7.12
CA ILE A 99 2.66 2.39 6.41
C ILE A 99 3.84 1.69 7.12
N PHE A 100 4.43 2.31 8.14
CA PHE A 100 5.58 1.80 8.89
C PHE A 100 5.30 1.71 10.39
N SER A 101 4.06 1.41 10.77
CA SER A 101 3.78 1.11 12.17
C SER A 101 4.24 -0.31 12.47
N PHE A 102 5.57 -0.53 12.50
CA PHE A 102 6.15 -1.83 12.78
C PHE A 102 5.41 -2.50 13.95
N THR A 103 4.67 -3.57 13.63
CA THR A 103 3.81 -4.31 14.56
C THR A 103 4.61 -4.76 15.80
N ASP A 104 5.92 -4.97 15.61
CA ASP A 104 6.90 -5.13 16.66
C ASP A 104 7.97 -4.02 16.60
N THR A 105 7.65 -2.88 17.23
CA THR A 105 8.57 -1.75 17.36
C THR A 105 9.87 -2.15 18.09
N GLN A 106 9.82 -3.17 18.95
CA GLN A 106 11.00 -3.66 19.67
C GLN A 106 11.93 -4.44 18.73
N ALA A 107 11.40 -5.32 17.87
CA ALA A 107 12.19 -6.01 16.86
C ALA A 107 12.83 -5.04 15.85
N TYR A 108 12.12 -3.98 15.45
CA TYR A 108 12.69 -2.90 14.64
C TYR A 108 13.79 -2.12 15.39
N GLU A 109 13.57 -1.79 16.66
CA GLU A 109 14.57 -1.08 17.47
C GLU A 109 15.82 -1.92 17.74
N ASP A 110 15.66 -3.25 17.80
CA ASP A 110 16.72 -4.23 18.00
C ASP A 110 17.45 -4.58 16.68
N SER A 111 16.82 -4.36 15.52
CA SER A 111 17.45 -4.51 14.19
C SER A 111 18.39 -3.33 13.89
N LEU A 112 19.69 -3.57 14.11
CA LEU A 112 20.75 -2.56 13.97
C LEU A 112 21.06 -2.22 12.50
N VAL A 113 20.89 -3.16 11.57
CA VAL A 113 21.23 -2.98 10.15
C VAL A 113 20.10 -2.28 9.42
N LEU A 114 18.86 -2.77 9.56
CA LEU A 114 17.67 -2.18 8.95
C LEU A 114 17.48 -0.72 9.36
N LYS A 115 17.58 -0.43 10.67
CA LYS A 115 17.47 0.92 11.21
C LYS A 115 18.57 1.84 10.71
N GLY A 116 19.82 1.35 10.64
CA GLY A 116 20.94 2.12 10.10
C GLY A 116 20.76 2.48 8.63
N MET A 117 20.26 1.52 7.83
CA MET A 117 20.01 1.69 6.40
C MET A 117 18.83 2.61 6.11
N LEU A 118 17.71 2.47 6.84
CA LEU A 118 16.55 3.38 6.75
C LEU A 118 16.93 4.79 7.19
N ASP A 119 17.67 4.92 8.30
CA ASP A 119 18.15 6.22 8.78
C ASP A 119 19.07 6.91 7.76
N SER A 120 19.93 6.16 7.05
CA SER A 120 20.77 6.72 5.98
C SER A 120 19.97 7.05 4.71
N PHE A 121 19.11 6.14 4.26
CA PHE A 121 18.36 6.25 2.99
C PHE A 121 17.25 7.30 3.04
N LEU A 122 16.52 7.40 4.15
CA LEU A 122 15.38 8.31 4.27
C LEU A 122 15.80 9.68 4.81
N PHE A 123 16.75 9.74 5.76
CA PHE A 123 16.89 10.92 6.63
C PHE A 123 18.27 11.58 6.65
N ASN A 124 19.36 10.82 6.58
CA ASN A 124 20.70 11.36 6.92
C ASN A 124 21.66 11.53 5.74
N GLU A 125 21.36 11.01 4.55
CA GLU A 125 22.10 11.32 3.33
C GLU A 125 21.64 12.66 2.72
N PRO A 126 22.53 13.50 2.14
CA PRO A 126 22.16 14.74 1.45
C PRO A 126 21.12 14.51 0.34
N ASP A 127 21.15 13.34 -0.27
CA ASP A 127 20.30 12.92 -1.39
C ASP A 127 19.23 11.89 -0.96
N GLY A 128 19.03 11.67 0.34
CA GLY A 128 17.97 10.79 0.83
C GLY A 128 16.59 11.23 0.35
N LEU A 129 15.67 10.29 0.13
CA LEU A 129 14.35 10.55 -0.48
C LEU A 129 13.55 11.64 0.27
N LEU A 130 13.80 11.77 1.57
CA LEU A 130 13.19 12.75 2.47
C LEU A 130 14.24 13.66 3.14
N SER A 131 15.45 13.76 2.59
CA SER A 131 16.55 14.56 3.15
C SER A 131 16.18 16.05 3.31
N GLY A 132 15.35 16.57 2.40
CA GLY A 132 14.77 17.92 2.48
C GLY A 132 13.74 18.10 3.61
N LEU A 133 13.20 16.99 4.14
CA LEU A 133 12.26 16.95 5.27
C LEU A 133 12.95 16.62 6.61
N SER A 134 14.20 16.13 6.57
CA SER A 134 14.99 15.70 7.75
C SER A 134 15.22 16.78 8.82
N ASN A 135 15.14 18.07 8.44
CA ASN A 135 15.22 19.18 9.39
C ASN A 135 13.97 19.32 10.29
N ASN A 136 12.90 18.60 9.97
CA ASN A 136 11.70 18.46 10.79
C ASN A 136 11.52 16.97 11.13
N SER A 137 12.10 16.54 12.25
CA SER A 137 11.86 15.22 12.84
C SER A 137 10.36 14.88 12.91
N ASP A 138 9.52 15.90 13.07
CA ASP A 138 8.07 15.78 13.10
C ASP A 138 7.45 15.29 11.78
N ILE A 139 8.01 15.62 10.60
CA ILE A 139 7.44 15.20 9.31
C ILE A 139 7.82 13.76 8.97
N GLY A 140 9.06 13.35 9.29
CA GLY A 140 9.49 11.95 9.20
C GLY A 140 8.66 11.06 10.13
N ASP A 141 8.47 11.49 11.38
CA ASP A 141 7.58 10.82 12.32
C ASP A 141 6.11 10.85 11.89
N ILE A 142 5.66 11.86 11.14
CA ILE A 142 4.31 11.86 10.57
C ILE A 142 4.22 10.86 9.41
N LEU A 143 5.13 10.85 8.45
CA LEU A 143 5.05 9.94 7.30
C LEU A 143 5.20 8.45 7.70
N ILE A 144 6.03 8.18 8.72
CA ILE A 144 6.27 6.84 9.26
C ILE A 144 5.19 6.45 10.29
N ASN A 145 4.87 7.33 11.25
CA ASN A 145 3.99 6.99 12.39
C ASN A 145 2.59 7.60 12.32
N LYS A 146 2.26 8.46 11.35
CA LYS A 146 0.96 9.16 11.27
C LYS A 146 0.45 9.36 9.85
N VAL A 147 -0.49 8.51 9.48
CA VAL A 147 -1.40 8.74 8.35
C VAL A 147 -0.72 8.92 7.00
N THR A 148 -0.44 7.81 6.31
CA THR A 148 0.02 7.87 4.93
C THR A 148 -1.17 7.82 3.98
N PRO A 149 -1.44 8.89 3.20
CA PRO A 149 -2.50 8.88 2.21
C PRO A 149 -2.05 8.07 0.98
N ILE A 150 -2.85 7.08 0.57
CA ILE A 150 -2.69 6.41 -0.73
C ILE A 150 -3.70 7.04 -1.70
N PRO A 151 -3.24 7.90 -2.64
CA PRO A 151 -4.11 8.40 -3.69
C PRO A 151 -4.41 7.27 -4.68
N ALA A 152 -5.68 7.17 -5.06
CA ALA A 152 -6.19 6.14 -5.95
C ALA A 152 -7.13 6.78 -6.98
N PHE A 153 -6.85 6.54 -8.27
CA PHE A 153 -7.68 7.04 -9.37
C PHE A 153 -8.60 5.91 -9.87
N LYS A 154 -9.89 6.00 -9.55
CA LYS A 154 -10.88 4.96 -9.87
C LYS A 154 -11.82 5.38 -10.99
N MET A 155 -11.93 4.57 -12.02
CA MET A 155 -12.96 4.67 -13.04
C MET A 155 -14.18 3.87 -12.61
N ASN A 156 -15.38 4.40 -12.87
CA ASN A 156 -16.62 3.73 -12.51
C ASN A 156 -17.60 3.79 -13.67
N ALA A 157 -18.37 2.72 -13.86
CA ALA A 157 -19.46 2.66 -14.82
C ALA A 157 -20.61 1.88 -14.21
N GLY A 158 -21.82 2.07 -14.70
CA GLY A 158 -22.89 1.16 -14.31
C GLY A 158 -24.20 1.40 -15.01
N PHE A 159 -25.09 0.45 -14.80
CA PHE A 159 -26.25 0.24 -15.64
C PHE A 159 -27.41 -0.17 -14.77
N ARG A 160 -28.58 0.40 -15.01
CA ARG A 160 -29.83 -0.07 -14.45
C ARG A 160 -30.40 -1.16 -15.35
N LEU A 161 -30.64 -2.31 -14.76
CA LEU A 161 -31.31 -3.45 -15.36
C LEU A 161 -32.82 -3.41 -15.03
N PRO A 162 -33.65 -4.20 -15.72
CA PRO A 162 -35.05 -4.37 -15.35
C PRO A 162 -35.22 -4.87 -13.90
N ALA A 163 -36.43 -4.68 -13.36
CA ALA A 163 -36.78 -5.10 -12.01
C ALA A 163 -35.91 -4.47 -10.92
N ASP A 164 -35.66 -3.15 -11.02
CA ASP A 164 -35.01 -2.36 -9.97
C ASP A 164 -33.59 -2.84 -9.60
N LEU A 165 -32.94 -3.57 -10.51
CA LEU A 165 -31.60 -4.08 -10.35
C LEU A 165 -30.60 -3.12 -11.01
N GLU A 166 -29.44 -2.93 -10.40
CA GLU A 166 -28.39 -2.04 -10.86
C GLU A 166 -27.05 -2.77 -10.76
N VAL A 167 -26.19 -2.58 -11.76
CA VAL A 167 -24.83 -3.12 -11.77
C VAL A 167 -23.86 -1.96 -11.83
N LEU A 168 -22.97 -1.90 -10.85
CA LEU A 168 -21.90 -0.90 -10.75
C LEU A 168 -20.58 -1.63 -10.94
N LEU A 169 -19.73 -1.11 -11.80
CA LEU A 169 -18.38 -1.57 -12.04
C LEU A 169 -17.42 -0.46 -11.62
N HIS A 170 -16.34 -0.84 -10.96
CA HIS A 170 -15.24 0.06 -10.67
C HIS A 170 -13.91 -0.61 -10.99
N GLY A 171 -12.94 0.22 -11.31
CA GLY A 171 -11.58 -0.25 -11.48
C GLY A 171 -10.60 0.89 -11.39
N MET A 172 -9.39 0.54 -11.02
CA MET A 172 -8.24 1.42 -11.02
C MET A 172 -7.07 0.60 -11.53
N TRP A 173 -6.29 1.26 -12.35
CA TRP A 173 -5.04 0.73 -12.81
C TRP A 173 -4.05 1.87 -12.73
N ILE A 174 -3.02 1.71 -11.92
CA ILE A 174 -1.85 2.60 -11.90
C ILE A 174 -0.82 1.90 -12.78
N PRO A 175 -0.61 2.37 -14.02
CA PRO A 175 0.37 1.77 -14.91
C PRO A 175 1.76 2.20 -14.47
N ASP A 176 2.77 1.36 -14.75
CA ASP A 176 4.15 1.57 -14.32
C ASP A 176 4.75 2.93 -14.76
N PHE A 177 4.22 3.56 -15.82
CA PHE A 177 4.69 4.88 -16.27
C PHE A 177 4.38 6.01 -15.27
N LEU A 178 3.44 5.84 -14.33
CA LEU A 178 3.24 6.82 -13.25
C LEU A 178 4.35 6.72 -12.19
N ALA A 179 4.97 5.55 -12.03
CA ALA A 179 6.16 5.38 -11.18
C ALA A 179 7.38 6.08 -11.79
N SER A 180 7.48 6.17 -13.13
CA SER A 180 8.55 6.91 -13.82
C SER A 180 8.43 8.43 -13.75
N VAL A 181 7.42 8.97 -13.05
CA VAL A 181 7.28 10.43 -12.80
C VAL A 181 8.10 10.85 -11.57
N ILE A 182 8.58 9.89 -10.77
CA ILE A 182 9.63 10.16 -9.79
C ILE A 182 10.88 10.48 -10.61
N PRO A 183 11.41 11.72 -10.56
CA PRO A 183 12.56 12.10 -11.37
C PRO A 183 13.72 11.14 -11.07
N GLU A 184 14.40 10.62 -12.10
CA GLU A 184 15.65 9.86 -11.93
C GLU A 184 16.63 10.65 -11.05
N ASP A 185 16.66 11.97 -11.21
CA ASP A 185 17.43 12.94 -10.42
C ASP A 185 17.11 12.89 -8.90
N ALA A 186 15.91 12.46 -8.51
CA ALA A 186 15.48 12.36 -7.11
C ALA A 186 15.77 10.98 -6.48
N LEU A 187 16.10 9.98 -7.30
CA LEU A 187 16.46 8.61 -6.87
C LEU A 187 17.96 8.33 -7.02
N GLY A 188 18.73 9.18 -7.70
CA GLY A 188 20.17 8.98 -7.92
C GLY A 188 20.46 7.80 -8.85
N GLU A 189 21.51 7.02 -8.56
CA GLU A 189 21.89 5.80 -9.33
C GLU A 189 21.02 4.57 -9.00
N ILE A 190 19.93 4.74 -8.25
CA ILE A 190 19.05 3.64 -7.83
C ILE A 190 18.04 3.35 -8.94
N PRO A 191 17.97 2.11 -9.46
CA PRO A 191 16.96 1.73 -10.44
C PRO A 191 15.56 2.03 -9.91
N ALA A 192 14.72 2.67 -10.73
CA ALA A 192 13.37 3.02 -10.32
C ALA A 192 12.58 1.77 -9.88
N PRO A 193 11.87 1.80 -8.73
CA PRO A 193 11.06 0.68 -8.31
C PRO A 193 9.91 0.45 -9.30
N THR A 194 9.65 -0.80 -9.65
CA THR A 194 8.45 -1.20 -10.38
C THR A 194 7.29 -1.21 -9.42
N PHE A 195 6.29 -0.36 -9.67
CA PHE A 195 5.07 -0.30 -8.88
C PHE A 195 3.87 -0.54 -9.80
N THR A 196 3.23 -1.70 -9.64
CA THR A 196 2.00 -2.03 -10.34
C THR A 196 0.88 -2.17 -9.33
N TYR A 197 -0.22 -1.44 -9.56
CA TYR A 197 -1.41 -1.57 -8.74
C TYR A 197 -2.66 -1.69 -9.61
N LEU A 198 -3.44 -2.73 -9.34
CA LEU A 198 -4.71 -3.04 -10.00
C LEU A 198 -5.79 -3.21 -8.94
N ASN A 199 -6.92 -2.55 -9.14
CA ASN A 199 -8.16 -2.79 -8.41
C ASN A 199 -9.27 -2.97 -9.45
N ILE A 200 -10.09 -4.00 -9.30
CA ILE A 200 -11.29 -4.19 -10.12
C ILE A 200 -12.40 -4.75 -9.26
N GLY A 201 -13.60 -4.24 -9.41
CA GLY A 201 -14.73 -4.74 -8.65
C GLY A 201 -16.08 -4.42 -9.28
N ALA A 202 -17.10 -5.06 -8.71
CA ALA A 202 -18.46 -4.95 -9.13
C ALA A 202 -19.41 -4.96 -7.93
N GLU A 203 -20.54 -4.27 -8.07
CA GLU A 203 -21.68 -4.34 -7.18
C GLU A 203 -22.93 -4.66 -7.99
N VAL A 204 -23.71 -5.62 -7.51
CA VAL A 204 -25.08 -5.87 -7.98
C VAL A 204 -26.01 -5.39 -6.88
N ARG A 205 -26.82 -4.39 -7.18
CA ARG A 205 -27.66 -3.66 -6.22
C ARG A 205 -29.13 -3.76 -6.60
N TYR A 206 -29.97 -4.02 -5.61
CA TYR A 206 -31.42 -4.03 -5.74
C TYR A 206 -32.02 -2.83 -5.01
N VAL A 207 -32.79 -2.01 -5.72
CA VAL A 207 -33.46 -0.83 -5.17
C VAL A 207 -34.75 -1.29 -4.47
N LEU A 208 -34.73 -1.25 -3.14
CA LEU A 208 -35.84 -1.67 -2.27
C LEU A 208 -36.96 -0.63 -2.25
N LEU A 209 -36.57 0.64 -2.21
CA LEU A 209 -37.49 1.77 -2.19
C LEU A 209 -36.93 2.85 -3.10
N ARG A 210 -37.74 3.29 -4.06
CA ARG A 210 -37.38 4.42 -4.91
C ARG A 210 -37.59 5.72 -4.18
N ASP A 211 -36.72 6.69 -4.44
CA ASP A 211 -36.85 8.01 -3.89
C ASP A 211 -38.09 8.71 -4.48
N GLY A 212 -38.87 9.34 -3.61
CA GLY A 212 -40.09 10.07 -3.99
C GLY A 212 -40.18 11.38 -3.25
N ASP A 213 -41.28 12.14 -3.31
CA ASP A 213 -41.34 13.44 -2.62
C ASP A 213 -41.16 13.33 -1.09
N LYS A 214 -41.63 12.23 -0.49
CA LYS A 214 -41.67 12.03 0.98
C LYS A 214 -40.90 10.81 1.48
N THR A 215 -40.47 9.94 0.58
CA THR A 215 -39.80 8.67 0.92
C THR A 215 -38.34 8.74 0.49
N PRO A 216 -37.37 8.33 1.32
CA PRO A 216 -35.99 8.19 0.87
C PRO A 216 -35.83 6.99 -0.06
N GLY A 217 -34.83 7.03 -0.93
CA GLY A 217 -34.38 5.87 -1.68
C GLY A 217 -33.61 4.91 -0.76
N MET A 218 -33.85 3.61 -0.91
CA MET A 218 -33.18 2.56 -0.16
C MET A 218 -32.78 1.42 -1.10
N SER A 219 -31.60 0.85 -0.90
CA SER A 219 -31.14 -0.31 -1.66
C SER A 219 -30.27 -1.24 -0.83
N ILE A 220 -30.13 -2.45 -1.35
CA ILE A 220 -29.22 -3.47 -0.83
C ILE A 220 -28.42 -4.04 -2.00
N GLY A 221 -27.13 -4.24 -1.82
CA GLY A 221 -26.24 -4.73 -2.86
C GLY A 221 -25.30 -5.81 -2.37
N LEU A 222 -24.89 -6.66 -3.31
CA LEU A 222 -23.80 -7.61 -3.16
C LEU A 222 -22.62 -7.09 -3.97
N ALA A 223 -21.46 -7.01 -3.34
CA ALA A 223 -20.27 -6.47 -3.95
C ALA A 223 -19.10 -7.44 -3.87
N GLY A 224 -18.18 -7.35 -4.83
CA GLY A 224 -16.92 -8.05 -4.80
C GLY A 224 -15.84 -7.25 -5.53
N ALA A 225 -14.62 -7.26 -5.00
CA ALA A 225 -13.48 -6.61 -5.62
C ALA A 225 -12.21 -7.43 -5.44
N TYR A 226 -11.31 -7.26 -6.39
CA TYR A 226 -9.98 -7.83 -6.42
C TYR A 226 -8.96 -6.70 -6.44
N ASN A 227 -7.91 -6.80 -5.62
CA ASN A 227 -6.71 -5.99 -5.70
C ASN A 227 -5.51 -6.87 -5.97
N HIS A 228 -4.59 -6.31 -6.74
CA HIS A 228 -3.24 -6.79 -6.89
C HIS A 228 -2.28 -5.63 -6.73
N LEU A 229 -1.30 -5.78 -5.84
CA LEU A 229 -0.19 -4.87 -5.65
C LEU A 229 1.11 -5.64 -5.91
N LEU A 230 1.98 -5.06 -6.73
CA LEU A 230 3.35 -5.50 -6.93
C LEU A 230 4.28 -4.31 -6.74
N LEU A 231 5.22 -4.44 -5.83
CA LEU A 231 6.34 -3.53 -5.66
C LEU A 231 7.63 -4.33 -5.82
N GLU A 232 8.44 -4.00 -6.82
CA GLU A 232 9.72 -4.64 -7.07
C GLU A 232 10.82 -3.56 -7.09
N MET A 233 11.93 -3.82 -6.41
CA MET A 233 13.04 -2.90 -6.29
C MET A 233 14.36 -3.66 -6.39
N ASN A 234 15.26 -3.19 -7.25
CA ASN A 234 16.65 -3.66 -7.24
C ASN A 234 17.39 -2.87 -6.15
N VAL A 235 17.91 -3.59 -5.15
CA VAL A 235 18.67 -3.02 -4.02
C VAL A 235 20.16 -3.26 -4.16
N GLY A 236 20.63 -3.87 -5.26
CA GLY A 236 22.02 -4.25 -5.44
C GLY A 236 22.98 -3.07 -5.47
N SER A 237 22.59 -1.95 -6.11
CA SER A 237 23.38 -0.72 -6.06
C SER A 237 23.38 -0.08 -4.68
N LEU A 238 22.23 -0.04 -4.00
CA LEU A 238 22.10 0.49 -2.63
C LEU A 238 22.99 -0.27 -1.63
N LEU A 239 23.00 -1.61 -1.74
CA LEU A 239 23.86 -2.47 -0.94
C LEU A 239 25.32 -2.34 -1.32
N GLY A 240 25.63 -2.22 -2.61
CA GLY A 240 26.97 -2.00 -3.12
C GLY A 240 27.62 -0.73 -2.55
N ASP A 241 26.87 0.37 -2.48
CA ASP A 241 27.37 1.65 -1.95
C ASP A 241 27.46 1.66 -0.42
N ALA A 242 26.42 1.15 0.27
CA ALA A 242 26.41 1.08 1.73
C ALA A 242 27.48 0.14 2.29
N LEU A 243 27.73 -0.99 1.62
CA LEU A 243 28.72 -1.99 2.02
C LEU A 243 30.10 -1.73 1.43
N GLY A 244 30.21 -1.02 0.30
CA GLY A 244 31.49 -0.63 -0.30
C GLY A 244 32.36 0.23 0.64
N GLY A 245 31.74 0.98 1.55
CA GLY A 245 32.43 1.69 2.63
C GLY A 245 32.79 0.83 3.85
N ALA A 246 32.13 -0.31 4.07
CA ALA A 246 32.25 -1.13 5.27
C ALA A 246 33.08 -2.42 5.07
N VAL A 247 33.06 -3.00 3.87
CA VAL A 247 33.70 -4.29 3.54
C VAL A 247 35.07 -4.10 2.85
N GLY A 248 35.41 -2.86 2.47
CA GLY A 248 36.62 -2.54 1.71
C GLY A 248 36.49 -2.91 0.23
N THR A 249 37.46 -2.50 -0.58
CA THR A 249 37.52 -2.85 -2.00
C THR A 249 37.48 -4.37 -2.17
N VAL A 250 36.48 -4.87 -2.91
CA VAL A 250 36.39 -6.27 -3.32
C VAL A 250 37.74 -6.68 -3.93
N PRO A 251 38.39 -7.76 -3.46
CA PRO A 251 39.68 -8.21 -3.99
C PRO A 251 39.60 -8.44 -5.51
N ASP A 252 40.67 -8.05 -6.23
CA ASP A 252 40.75 -8.22 -7.68
C ASP A 252 40.43 -9.68 -8.09
N GLY A 253 39.38 -9.85 -8.89
CA GLY A 253 38.93 -11.15 -9.39
C GLY A 253 37.70 -11.75 -8.71
N MET A 254 37.15 -11.11 -7.67
CA MET A 254 35.86 -11.47 -7.08
C MET A 254 34.74 -10.56 -7.60
N THR A 255 33.60 -11.16 -7.98
CA THR A 255 32.39 -10.43 -8.36
C THR A 255 31.74 -9.86 -7.11
N ASN A 256 31.25 -8.61 -7.14
CA ASN A 256 30.49 -8.06 -6.01
C ASN A 256 29.23 -8.94 -5.80
N PRO A 257 29.09 -9.62 -4.65
CA PRO A 257 28.01 -10.57 -4.42
C PRO A 257 26.63 -9.93 -4.44
N PHE A 258 26.53 -8.61 -4.25
CA PHE A 258 25.28 -7.89 -4.09
C PHE A 258 24.74 -7.26 -5.39
N LEU A 259 25.41 -7.41 -6.54
CA LEU A 259 25.04 -6.75 -7.80
C LEU A 259 23.62 -7.09 -8.30
N ASP A 260 23.13 -8.29 -8.00
CA ASP A 260 21.81 -8.78 -8.42
C ASP A 260 20.80 -8.77 -7.27
N ALA A 261 21.06 -7.99 -6.21
CA ALA A 261 20.18 -7.99 -5.06
C ALA A 261 18.82 -7.34 -5.37
N GLY A 262 17.73 -8.02 -5.05
CA GLY A 262 16.37 -7.61 -5.36
C GLY A 262 15.42 -7.83 -4.19
N MET A 263 14.42 -6.96 -4.12
CA MET A 263 13.31 -7.07 -3.19
C MET A 263 12.00 -7.02 -3.99
N LYS A 264 11.10 -7.94 -3.69
CA LYS A 264 9.76 -7.99 -4.29
C LYS A 264 8.73 -8.11 -3.19
N LEU A 265 7.67 -7.33 -3.32
CA LEU A 265 6.48 -7.35 -2.49
C LEU A 265 5.28 -7.60 -3.38
N GLU A 266 4.51 -8.64 -3.09
CA GLU A 266 3.31 -8.97 -3.83
C GLU A 266 2.14 -9.17 -2.86
N SER A 267 1.02 -8.52 -3.15
CA SER A 267 -0.20 -8.67 -2.36
C SER A 267 -1.39 -8.88 -3.27
N ASN A 268 -2.16 -9.92 -2.99
CA ASN A 268 -3.38 -10.27 -3.68
C ASN A 268 -4.53 -10.25 -2.68
N THR A 269 -5.55 -9.44 -2.92
CA THR A 269 -6.66 -9.28 -1.97
C THR A 269 -7.97 -9.43 -2.70
N ILE A 270 -8.84 -10.31 -2.21
CA ILE A 270 -10.21 -10.47 -2.68
C ILE A 270 -11.14 -10.07 -1.53
N VAL A 271 -12.09 -9.18 -1.81
CA VAL A 271 -13.16 -8.83 -0.86
C VAL A 271 -14.52 -9.14 -1.46
N PHE A 272 -15.44 -9.56 -0.60
CA PHE A 272 -16.86 -9.70 -0.94
C PHE A 272 -17.70 -9.10 0.17
N GLY A 273 -18.82 -8.47 -0.16
CA GLY A 273 -19.62 -7.80 0.86
C GLY A 273 -21.07 -7.63 0.50
N ILE A 274 -21.84 -7.25 1.52
CA ILE A 274 -23.23 -6.85 1.41
C ILE A 274 -23.33 -5.41 1.89
N ASN A 275 -23.88 -4.55 1.04
CA ASN A 275 -24.04 -3.13 1.32
C ASN A 275 -25.52 -2.78 1.40
N THR A 276 -25.87 -1.88 2.31
CA THR A 276 -27.16 -1.22 2.35
C THR A 276 -26.95 0.27 2.20
N ALA A 277 -27.79 0.93 1.41
CA ALA A 277 -27.69 2.35 1.14
C ALA A 277 -29.04 3.03 1.38
N LEU A 278 -28.99 4.23 1.95
CA LEU A 278 -30.12 5.12 2.12
C LEU A 278 -29.72 6.50 1.59
N SER A 279 -30.54 7.08 0.72
CA SER A 279 -30.29 8.41 0.16
C SER A 279 -31.58 9.20 -0.03
N LYS A 280 -31.48 10.53 -0.14
CA LYS A 280 -32.65 11.38 -0.35
C LYS A 280 -32.36 12.52 -1.32
N LYS A 281 -33.17 12.71 -2.36
CA LYS A 281 -33.11 13.86 -3.26
C LYS A 281 -33.64 15.11 -2.56
N LEU A 282 -32.76 16.08 -2.38
CA LEU A 282 -33.05 17.44 -1.93
C LEU A 282 -32.69 18.39 -3.08
N ALA A 283 -33.59 18.51 -4.06
CA ALA A 283 -33.37 19.22 -5.32
C ALA A 283 -32.18 18.64 -6.13
N PHE A 284 -31.02 19.29 -6.11
CA PHE A 284 -29.79 18.87 -6.79
C PHE A 284 -28.79 18.20 -5.84
N PHE A 285 -29.13 18.03 -4.56
CA PHE A 285 -28.26 17.50 -3.52
C PHE A 285 -28.83 16.19 -2.98
N TYR A 286 -28.00 15.15 -2.87
CA TYR A 286 -28.40 13.81 -2.46
C TYR A 286 -27.52 13.34 -1.32
N PRO A 287 -27.82 13.71 -0.07
CA PRO A 287 -27.15 13.13 1.07
C PRO A 287 -27.42 11.63 1.12
N PHE A 288 -26.42 10.87 1.53
CA PHE A 288 -26.52 9.44 1.66
C PHE A 288 -25.76 8.90 2.87
N ILE A 289 -26.16 7.70 3.26
CA ILE A 289 -25.44 6.85 4.19
C ILE A 289 -25.44 5.43 3.64
N LYS A 290 -24.32 4.74 3.75
CA LYS A 290 -24.17 3.33 3.42
C LYS A 290 -23.55 2.59 4.59
N ILE A 291 -23.99 1.36 4.78
CA ILE A 291 -23.40 0.45 5.75
C ILE A 291 -23.19 -0.88 5.04
N GLY A 292 -21.95 -1.36 5.07
CA GLY A 292 -21.50 -2.58 4.43
C GLY A 292 -20.84 -3.54 5.39
N ALA A 293 -21.12 -4.82 5.24
CA ALA A 293 -20.35 -5.89 5.86
C ALA A 293 -19.53 -6.59 4.78
N TRP A 294 -18.22 -6.66 4.98
CA TRP A 294 -17.26 -7.14 3.99
C TRP A 294 -16.40 -8.24 4.58
N TYR A 295 -16.20 -9.31 3.83
CA TYR A 295 -15.26 -10.36 4.14
C TYR A 295 -14.10 -10.29 3.15
N GLY A 296 -12.89 -10.15 3.66
CA GLY A 296 -11.66 -10.12 2.87
C GLY A 296 -10.84 -11.39 3.06
N ILE A 297 -10.21 -11.80 1.98
CA ILE A 297 -9.16 -12.81 1.93
C ILE A 297 -7.99 -12.13 1.25
N SER A 298 -6.87 -12.01 1.93
CA SER A 298 -5.64 -11.57 1.32
C SER A 298 -4.56 -12.64 1.43
N GLU A 299 -3.63 -12.56 0.49
CA GLU A 299 -2.39 -13.30 0.46
C GLU A 299 -1.29 -12.29 0.17
N PHE A 300 -0.23 -12.38 0.95
CA PHE A 300 0.88 -11.46 0.89
C PHE A 300 2.19 -12.27 0.81
N GLY A 301 3.11 -11.85 -0.06
CA GLY A 301 4.41 -12.47 -0.23
C GLY A 301 5.52 -11.43 -0.38
N GLY A 302 6.65 -11.73 0.25
CA GLY A 302 7.89 -10.98 0.08
C GLY A 302 8.99 -11.89 -0.46
N GLU A 303 9.83 -11.39 -1.34
CA GLU A 303 11.04 -12.08 -1.80
C GLU A 303 12.24 -11.15 -1.65
N VAL A 304 13.33 -11.68 -1.09
CA VAL A 304 14.60 -10.96 -0.97
C VAL A 304 15.69 -11.86 -1.55
N VAL A 305 16.32 -11.42 -2.63
CA VAL A 305 17.44 -12.11 -3.25
C VAL A 305 18.67 -11.27 -2.99
N LEU A 306 19.64 -11.74 -2.18
CA LEU A 306 20.90 -10.99 -1.96
C LEU A 306 22.12 -11.62 -2.64
N THR A 307 22.21 -12.95 -2.71
CA THR A 307 23.39 -13.64 -3.27
C THR A 307 23.10 -14.98 -3.95
N GLU A 308 22.13 -15.76 -3.47
CA GLU A 308 21.57 -16.94 -4.14
C GLU A 308 20.36 -17.42 -3.30
N THR A 309 19.16 -17.03 -3.74
CA THR A 309 17.82 -17.54 -3.37
C THR A 309 17.51 -17.73 -1.87
N ALA A 310 17.10 -16.65 -1.20
CA ALA A 310 16.26 -16.73 0.00
C ALA A 310 14.82 -16.34 -0.39
N THR A 311 14.03 -17.31 -0.86
CA THR A 311 12.60 -17.09 -1.04
C THR A 311 11.94 -17.19 0.32
N ILE A 312 11.33 -16.10 0.79
CA ILE A 312 10.48 -16.12 1.98
C ILE A 312 9.11 -16.63 1.52
N GLU A 313 8.64 -17.72 2.11
CA GLU A 313 7.24 -18.11 1.92
C GLU A 313 6.37 -17.04 2.59
N GLY A 314 5.46 -16.45 1.81
CA GLY A 314 4.64 -15.31 2.22
C GLY A 314 3.91 -15.53 3.54
N GLY A 315 3.73 -14.44 4.29
CA GLY A 315 2.96 -14.45 5.53
C GLY A 315 1.49 -14.81 5.28
N ASP A 316 0.85 -15.39 6.29
CA ASP A 316 -0.60 -15.62 6.27
C ASP A 316 -1.31 -14.27 6.14
N GLY A 317 -1.94 -14.02 4.99
CA GLY A 317 -2.67 -12.77 4.79
C GLY A 317 -3.88 -12.62 5.72
N HIS A 318 -4.40 -11.40 5.80
CA HIS A 318 -5.56 -11.07 6.60
C HIS A 318 -6.85 -11.71 6.05
N ASN A 319 -7.47 -12.54 6.89
CA ASN A 319 -8.79 -13.09 6.65
C ASN A 319 -9.76 -12.53 7.70
N GLY A 320 -10.62 -11.61 7.30
CA GLY A 320 -11.35 -10.77 8.24
C GLY A 320 -12.75 -10.38 7.78
N LEU A 321 -13.65 -10.27 8.75
CA LEU A 321 -14.94 -9.58 8.57
C LEU A 321 -14.78 -8.13 9.04
N ASP A 322 -15.02 -7.20 8.13
CA ASP A 322 -15.02 -5.77 8.38
C ASP A 322 -16.42 -5.18 8.22
N LEU A 323 -16.65 -4.08 8.93
CA LEU A 323 -17.85 -3.26 8.80
C LEU A 323 -17.45 -1.88 8.29
N LEU A 324 -17.92 -1.53 7.10
CA LEU A 324 -17.67 -0.23 6.48
C LEU A 324 -18.90 0.66 6.63
N ALA A 325 -18.70 1.85 7.19
CA ALA A 325 -19.70 2.91 7.20
C ALA A 325 -19.28 4.02 6.26
N SER A 326 -20.15 4.39 5.33
CA SER A 326 -19.91 5.48 4.37
C SER A 326 -20.98 6.55 4.51
N THR A 327 -20.60 7.81 4.39
CA THR A 327 -21.56 8.92 4.30
C THR A 327 -21.04 9.99 3.37
N GLY A 328 -21.92 10.83 2.88
CA GLY A 328 -21.53 11.88 1.95
C GLY A 328 -22.73 12.49 1.27
N PHE A 329 -22.45 13.07 0.11
CA PHE A 329 -23.47 13.61 -0.74
C PHE A 329 -23.08 13.55 -2.22
N ASP A 330 -24.08 13.38 -3.07
CA ASP A 330 -23.97 13.60 -4.51
C ASP A 330 -24.62 14.95 -4.87
N LEU A 331 -23.96 15.73 -5.72
CA LEU A 331 -24.51 16.94 -6.35
C LEU A 331 -24.82 16.62 -7.81
N MET A 332 -26.07 16.75 -8.23
CA MET A 332 -26.51 16.47 -9.61
C MET A 332 -27.02 17.75 -10.28
N LEU A 333 -26.30 18.18 -11.32
CA LEU A 333 -26.65 19.31 -12.18
C LEU A 333 -26.95 18.78 -13.60
N GLY A 334 -28.19 18.32 -13.79
CA GLY A 334 -28.59 17.63 -15.02
C GLY A 334 -27.83 16.30 -15.17
N PRO A 335 -27.17 16.03 -16.32
CA PRO A 335 -26.41 14.80 -16.50
C PRO A 335 -25.10 14.78 -15.71
N PHE A 336 -24.61 15.93 -15.25
CA PHE A 336 -23.35 16.03 -14.52
C PHE A 336 -23.57 15.79 -13.02
N GLY A 337 -22.81 14.86 -12.45
CA GLY A 337 -22.78 14.59 -11.02
C GLY A 337 -21.39 14.84 -10.44
N SER A 338 -21.31 15.32 -9.21
CA SER A 338 -20.12 15.19 -8.36
C SER A 338 -20.47 14.51 -7.05
N ASN A 339 -19.53 13.80 -6.46
CA ASN A 339 -19.72 13.13 -5.18
C ASN A 339 -18.58 13.42 -4.22
N VAL A 340 -18.95 13.55 -2.95
CA VAL A 340 -18.03 13.57 -1.83
C VAL A 340 -18.44 12.43 -0.91
N THR A 341 -17.55 11.47 -0.68
CA THR A 341 -17.78 10.32 0.18
C THR A 341 -16.72 10.25 1.24
N ILE A 342 -17.13 10.04 2.49
CA ILE A 342 -16.26 9.70 3.61
C ILE A 342 -16.58 8.26 4.01
N ASP A 343 -15.54 7.44 4.08
CA ASP A 343 -15.63 6.03 4.45
C ASP A 343 -14.88 5.80 5.76
N TYR A 344 -15.40 4.93 6.61
CA TYR A 344 -14.80 4.53 7.88
C TYR A 344 -14.97 3.04 8.10
N ASN A 345 -13.85 2.31 8.18
CA ASN A 345 -13.86 0.90 8.54
C ASN A 345 -13.86 0.79 10.07
N LEU A 346 -14.93 0.23 10.63
CA LEU A 346 -15.13 0.05 12.07
C LEU A 346 -14.20 -1.01 12.68
N GLY A 347 -13.74 -1.97 11.86
CA GLY A 347 -12.82 -3.04 12.29
C GLY A 347 -11.39 -2.54 12.41
N THR A 348 -10.91 -1.83 11.39
CA THR A 348 -9.51 -1.38 11.31
C THR A 348 -9.30 0.06 11.78
N GLY A 349 -10.38 0.87 11.88
CA GLY A 349 -10.30 2.29 12.21
C GLY A 349 -9.77 3.18 11.08
N ILE A 350 -9.53 2.62 9.90
CA ILE A 350 -9.02 3.33 8.72
C ILE A 350 -10.15 4.15 8.09
N TRP A 351 -9.84 5.35 7.60
CA TRP A 351 -10.80 6.24 6.94
C TRP A 351 -10.38 6.58 5.51
N GLY A 352 -11.36 6.90 4.68
CA GLY A 352 -11.16 7.31 3.30
C GLY A 352 -11.99 8.55 2.94
N LEU A 353 -11.46 9.37 2.04
CA LEU A 353 -12.16 10.48 1.42
C LEU A 353 -12.13 10.28 -0.10
N ASN A 354 -13.30 10.28 -0.73
CA ASN A 354 -13.42 10.14 -2.18
C ASN A 354 -14.10 11.36 -2.76
N LEU A 355 -13.48 11.89 -3.81
CA LEU A 355 -13.97 12.98 -4.62
C LEU A 355 -14.12 12.47 -6.05
N GLY A 356 -15.35 12.39 -6.52
CA GLY A 356 -15.64 11.90 -7.86
C GLY A 356 -16.51 12.85 -8.64
N SER A 357 -16.50 12.65 -9.95
CA SER A 357 -17.45 13.29 -10.85
C SER A 357 -17.86 12.32 -11.95
N ARG A 358 -19.12 12.39 -12.34
CA ARG A 358 -19.74 11.44 -13.25
C ARG A 358 -20.65 12.12 -14.25
N LEU A 359 -20.95 11.39 -15.32
CA LEU A 359 -22.01 11.71 -16.25
C LEU A 359 -23.05 10.59 -16.25
N GLN A 360 -24.32 11.00 -16.24
CA GLN A 360 -25.48 10.13 -16.15
C GLN A 360 -26.46 10.45 -17.28
N PHE A 361 -26.92 9.42 -17.99
CA PHE A 361 -27.70 9.54 -19.22
C PHE A 361 -28.89 8.57 -19.28
#